data_AF-A0A1N6ZET3-F1
#
_entry.id   AF-A0A1N6ZET3-F1
#
_cell.length_a   1.000
_cell.length_b   1.000
_cell.length_c   1.000
_cell.angle_alpha   90.00
_cell.angle_beta   90.00
_cell.angle_gamma   90.00
#
_symmetry.space_group_name_H-M   'P 1'
#
loop_
_entity.id
_entity.type
_entity.pdbx_description
1 polymer ?
#
loop_
_entity_poly.entity_id
_entity_poly.type
_entity_poly.pdbx_seq_one_letter_code
_entity_poly.pdbx_strand_id
1 'polypeptide(L)'
;MTNYPSATQDKYIIRMPDGLRDRIREKAEANRRSMNAEIVALLEEHYPPKTPETVQEPGARILLWLAKRIRRQEPKPGSTRDRRAQMYESIAAEIITRADAIDRSTKERGRD
;
A
#
# COMPACT_ATOMS: atom_id res chain seq x y z
N MET A 1 -23.50 -7.40 -18.94
CA MET A 1 -23.65 -6.72 -17.63
C MET A 1 -22.38 -5.93 -17.38
N THR A 2 -22.49 -4.60 -17.37
CA THR A 2 -21.34 -3.69 -17.25
C THR A 2 -20.77 -3.79 -15.85
N ASN A 3 -19.56 -4.32 -15.71
CA ASN A 3 -18.88 -4.50 -14.42
C ASN A 3 -18.43 -3.11 -13.94
N TYR A 4 -19.09 -2.54 -12.94
CA TYR A 4 -18.64 -1.28 -12.34
C TYR A 4 -17.35 -1.55 -11.54
N PRO A 5 -16.31 -0.70 -11.65
CA PRO A 5 -15.01 -0.91 -10.99
C PRO A 5 -15.09 -0.93 -9.45
N SER A 6 -16.22 -0.51 -8.87
CA SER A 6 -16.51 -0.61 -7.43
C SER A 6 -16.84 -2.04 -6.97
N ALA A 7 -17.21 -2.95 -7.87
CA ALA A 7 -17.53 -4.34 -7.54
C ALA A 7 -16.27 -5.19 -7.27
N THR A 8 -15.12 -4.76 -7.80
CA THR A 8 -13.83 -5.45 -7.68
C THR A 8 -12.95 -4.94 -6.54
N GLN A 9 -13.43 -3.99 -5.73
CA GLN A 9 -12.67 -3.42 -4.62
C GLN A 9 -12.87 -4.22 -3.33
N ASP A 10 -11.79 -4.43 -2.58
CA ASP A 10 -11.83 -5.06 -1.26
C ASP A 10 -12.68 -4.22 -0.29
N LYS A 11 -13.59 -4.87 0.43
CA LYS A 11 -14.51 -4.22 1.37
C LYS A 11 -14.11 -4.56 2.80
N TYR A 12 -13.85 -3.55 3.62
CA TYR A 12 -13.49 -3.72 5.01
C TYR A 12 -14.49 -2.99 5.93
N ILE A 13 -14.96 -3.66 6.98
CA ILE A 13 -15.89 -3.08 7.95
C ILE A 13 -15.08 -2.49 9.11
N ILE A 14 -15.03 -1.16 9.19
CA ILE A 14 -14.36 -0.43 10.27
C ILE A 14 -15.36 -0.13 11.39
N ARG A 15 -15.03 -0.50 12.62
CA ARG A 15 -15.77 -0.07 13.82
C ARG A 15 -15.23 1.28 14.26
N MET A 16 -16.03 2.33 14.10
CA MET A 16 -15.64 3.69 14.49
C MET A 16 -16.18 4.00 15.90
N PRO A 17 -15.39 4.67 16.77
CA PRO A 17 -15.91 5.22 18.02
C PRO A 17 -16.90 6.36 17.74
N ASP A 18 -17.74 6.66 18.73
CA ASP A 18 -18.79 7.68 18.63
C ASP A 18 -18.22 9.04 18.21
N GLY A 19 -18.93 9.73 17.32
CA GLY A 19 -18.56 11.05 16.79
C GLY A 19 -17.43 11.05 15.76
N LEU A 20 -16.65 9.97 15.59
CA LEU A 20 -15.58 9.94 14.59
C LEU A 20 -16.12 9.99 13.16
N ARG A 21 -17.25 9.32 12.92
CA ARG A 21 -17.90 9.29 11.60
C ARG A 21 -18.30 10.68 11.12
N ASP A 22 -18.86 11.50 12.02
CA ASP A 22 -19.32 12.85 11.68
C ASP A 22 -18.15 13.78 11.42
N ARG A 23 -17.07 13.68 12.21
CA ARG A 23 -15.81 14.41 11.96
C ARG A 23 -15.21 14.11 10.58
N ILE A 24 -15.24 12.85 10.15
CA ILE A 24 -14.75 12.46 8.81
C ILE A 24 -15.67 13.02 7.73
N ARG A 25 -17.00 13.00 7.94
CA ARG A 25 -17.96 13.56 6.99
C ARG A 25 -17.73 15.05 6.78
N GLU A 26 -17.58 15.82 7.85
CA GLU A 26 -17.31 17.26 7.77
C GLU A 26 -16.03 17.57 6.98
N LYS A 27 -14.96 16.78 7.17
CA LYS A 27 -13.73 16.94 6.36
C LYS A 27 -13.87 16.51 4.92
N ALA A 28 -14.61 15.43 4.65
CA ALA A 28 -14.89 15.02 3.29
C ALA A 28 -15.67 16.09 2.51
N GLU A 29 -16.67 16.72 3.14
CA GLU A 29 -17.44 17.82 2.57
C GLU A 29 -16.56 19.05 2.30
N ALA A 30 -15.73 19.46 3.27
CA ALA A 30 -14.77 20.55 3.09
C ALA A 30 -13.79 20.30 1.93
N ASN A 31 -13.36 19.05 1.76
CA ASN A 31 -12.44 18.62 0.70
C ASN A 31 -13.14 18.29 -0.63
N ARG A 32 -14.47 18.43 -0.71
CA ARG A 32 -15.30 18.05 -1.88
C ARG A 32 -15.08 16.60 -2.34
N ARG A 33 -14.92 15.69 -1.38
CA ARG A 33 -14.73 14.26 -1.61
C ARG A 33 -15.87 13.47 -0.97
N SER A 34 -16.10 12.25 -1.45
CA SER A 34 -16.95 11.32 -0.71
C SER A 34 -16.26 10.92 0.59
N MET A 35 -17.05 10.55 1.61
CA MET A 35 -16.50 10.06 2.88
C MET A 35 -15.52 8.90 2.67
N ASN A 36 -15.81 7.99 1.74
CA ASN A 36 -14.91 6.88 1.40
C ASN A 36 -13.60 7.38 0.75
N ALA A 37 -13.68 8.34 -0.17
CA ALA A 37 -12.49 8.91 -0.80
C ALA A 37 -11.61 9.68 0.21
N GLU A 38 -12.21 10.32 1.21
CA GLU A 38 -11.46 10.98 2.28
C GLU A 38 -10.76 9.96 3.20
N ILE A 39 -11.44 8.87 3.57
CA ILE A 39 -10.82 7.78 4.35
C ILE A 39 -9.63 7.19 3.58
N VAL A 40 -9.80 6.91 2.29
CA VAL A 40 -8.72 6.38 1.45
C VAL A 40 -7.56 7.36 1.36
N ALA A 41 -7.82 8.66 1.13
CA ALA A 41 -6.77 9.67 1.07
C ALA A 41 -5.97 9.78 2.37
N LEU A 42 -6.63 9.76 3.53
CA LEU A 42 -5.97 9.76 4.84
C LEU A 42 -5.10 8.52 5.05
N LEU A 43 -5.59 7.35 4.62
CA LEU A 43 -4.83 6.10 4.69
C LEU A 43 -3.61 6.15 3.77
N GLU A 44 -3.73 6.67 2.55
CA GLU A 44 -2.60 6.82 1.63
C GLU A 44 -1.55 7.82 2.15
N GLU A 45 -1.99 8.87 2.85
CA GLU A 45 -1.09 9.86 3.47
C GLU A 45 -0.29 9.25 4.62
N HIS A 46 -0.95 8.46 5.50
CA HIS A 46 -0.31 7.86 6.67
C HIS A 46 0.42 6.55 6.36
N TYR A 47 -0.03 5.82 5.33
CA TYR A 47 0.52 4.56 4.86
C TYR A 47 0.85 4.68 3.37
N PRO A 48 1.83 5.52 2.98
CA PRO A 48 2.19 5.68 1.59
C PRO A 48 2.61 4.34 0.99
N PRO A 49 2.32 4.09 -0.29
CA PRO A 49 2.82 2.90 -0.96
C PRO A 49 4.34 2.90 -0.84
N LYS A 50 4.92 1.79 -0.39
CA LYS A 50 6.37 1.63 -0.33
C LYS A 50 6.91 1.65 -1.76
N THR A 51 7.34 2.82 -2.22
CA THR A 51 7.94 2.96 -3.54
C THR A 51 9.42 2.61 -3.45
N PRO A 52 10.06 2.17 -4.56
CA PRO A 52 11.49 1.86 -4.53
C PRO A 52 12.33 3.01 -3.98
N GLU A 53 11.89 4.26 -4.17
CA GLU A 53 12.59 5.45 -3.70
C GLU A 53 12.61 5.61 -2.17
N THR A 54 11.63 5.04 -1.46
CA THR A 54 11.52 5.13 0.01
C THR A 54 12.09 3.91 0.74
N VAL A 55 12.56 2.91 -0.01
CA VAL A 55 13.06 1.65 0.56
C VAL A 55 14.57 1.73 0.77
N GLN A 56 14.99 1.61 2.03
CA GLN A 56 16.40 1.63 2.43
C GLN A 56 17.12 0.36 1.98
N GLU A 57 16.42 -0.78 2.03
CA GLU A 57 16.94 -2.08 1.62
C GLU A 57 17.29 -2.11 0.12
N PRO A 58 18.58 -2.21 -0.26
CA PRO A 58 19.00 -2.07 -1.65
C PRO A 58 18.44 -3.18 -2.54
N GLY A 59 18.32 -4.41 -2.01
CA GLY A 59 17.73 -5.54 -2.72
C GLY A 59 16.25 -5.35 -3.02
N ALA A 60 15.46 -4.93 -2.01
CA ALA A 60 14.05 -4.64 -2.18
C ALA A 60 13.81 -3.46 -3.12
N ARG A 61 14.66 -2.43 -3.05
CA ARG A 61 14.60 -1.27 -3.97
C ARG A 61 14.77 -1.66 -5.43
N ILE A 62 15.74 -2.52 -5.75
CA ILE A 62 15.96 -2.98 -7.14
C ILE A 62 14.75 -3.77 -7.64
N LEU A 63 14.21 -4.66 -6.81
CA LEU A 63 13.05 -5.48 -7.17
C LEU A 63 11.80 -4.62 -7.43
N LEU A 64 11.51 -3.64 -6.56
CA LEU A 64 10.42 -2.70 -6.77
C LEU A 64 10.63 -1.84 -8.03
N TRP A 65 11.86 -1.44 -8.32
CA TRP A 65 12.18 -0.71 -9.55
C TRP A 65 11.90 -1.56 -10.80
N LEU A 66 12.31 -2.83 -10.80
CA LEU A 66 12.03 -3.77 -11.89
C LEU A 66 10.53 -3.99 -12.06
N ALA A 67 9.79 -4.19 -10.97
CA ALA A 67 8.34 -4.31 -10.99
C ALA A 67 7.68 -3.07 -11.60
N LYS A 68 8.02 -1.86 -11.10
CA LYS A 68 7.51 -0.57 -11.60
C LYS A 68 7.77 -0.41 -13.09
N ARG A 69 8.94 -0.82 -13.58
CA ARG A 69 9.28 -0.79 -15.00
C ARG A 69 8.40 -1.73 -15.84
N ILE A 70 8.10 -2.93 -15.33
CA ILE A 70 7.22 -3.87 -16.03
C ILE A 70 5.77 -3.35 -16.04
N ARG A 71 5.27 -2.86 -14.90
CA ARG A 71 3.92 -2.30 -14.76
C ARG A 71 3.67 -1.12 -15.71
N ARG A 72 4.68 -0.28 -15.95
CA ARG A 72 4.62 0.81 -16.94
C ARG A 72 4.37 0.37 -18.38
N GLN A 73 4.63 -0.89 -18.71
CA GLN A 73 4.34 -1.46 -20.04
C GLN A 73 2.93 -2.06 -20.13
N GLU A 74 2.08 -1.85 -19.10
CA GLU A 74 0.70 -2.34 -19.03
C GLU A 74 0.56 -3.80 -19.46
N PRO A 75 1.27 -4.74 -18.79
CA PRO A 75 1.25 -6.13 -19.16
C PRO A 75 -0.17 -6.70 -19.01
N LYS A 76 -0.57 -7.58 -19.92
CA LYS A 76 -1.86 -8.27 -19.81
C LYS A 76 -1.95 -9.01 -18.47
N PRO A 77 -3.07 -8.89 -17.73
CA PRO A 77 -3.28 -9.63 -16.48
C PRO A 77 -3.04 -11.13 -16.69
N GLY A 78 -2.27 -11.74 -15.79
CA GLY A 78 -1.94 -13.16 -15.83
C GLY A 78 -0.85 -13.56 -16.84
N SER A 79 -0.29 -12.62 -17.61
CA SER A 79 0.85 -12.88 -18.50
C SER A 79 2.14 -13.19 -17.72
N THR A 80 3.14 -13.79 -18.38
CA THR A 80 4.45 -14.04 -17.77
C THR A 80 5.11 -12.75 -17.25
N ARG A 81 4.90 -11.62 -17.94
CA ARG A 81 5.40 -10.31 -17.49
C ARG A 81 4.67 -9.85 -16.22
N ASP A 82 3.35 -9.98 -16.19
CA ASP A 82 2.53 -9.63 -15.01
C ASP A 82 2.91 -10.48 -13.79
N ARG A 83 3.07 -11.81 -13.95
CA ARG A 83 3.53 -12.71 -12.89
C ARG A 83 4.93 -12.38 -12.38
N ARG A 84 5.84 -11.97 -13.26
CA ARG A 84 7.19 -11.51 -12.87
C ARG A 84 7.12 -10.22 -12.06
N ALA A 85 6.28 -9.26 -12.45
CA ALA A 85 6.07 -8.04 -11.66
C ALA A 85 5.53 -8.37 -10.27
N GLN A 86 4.50 -9.22 -10.18
CA GLN A 86 3.96 -9.70 -8.90
C GLN A 86 5.03 -10.39 -8.05
N MET A 87 5.86 -11.25 -8.64
CA MET A 87 6.94 -11.92 -7.91
C MET A 87 7.94 -10.93 -7.32
N TYR A 88 8.36 -9.92 -8.08
CA TYR A 88 9.27 -8.90 -7.60
C TYR A 88 8.66 -8.05 -6.47
N GLU A 89 7.38 -7.70 -6.59
CA GLU A 89 6.62 -7.00 -5.54
C GLU A 89 6.58 -7.82 -4.24
N SER A 90 6.25 -9.12 -4.33
CA SER A 90 6.17 -10.02 -3.17
C SER A 90 7.53 -10.22 -2.49
N ILE A 91 8.60 -10.46 -3.24
CA ILE A 91 9.94 -10.67 -2.66
C ILE A 91 10.43 -9.38 -2.01
N ALA A 92 10.22 -8.22 -2.65
CA ALA A 92 10.60 -6.95 -2.05
C ALA A 92 9.86 -6.70 -0.73
N ALA A 93 8.56 -6.98 -0.68
CA ALA A 93 7.77 -6.83 0.54
C ALA A 93 8.28 -7.72 1.69
N GLU A 94 8.67 -8.95 1.38
CA GLU A 94 9.23 -9.89 2.36
C GLU A 94 10.59 -9.41 2.88
N ILE A 95 11.48 -8.94 2.00
CA ILE A 95 12.79 -8.38 2.39
C ILE A 95 12.60 -7.20 3.34
N ILE A 96 11.72 -6.25 3.00
CA ILE A 96 11.46 -5.09 3.84
C ILE A 96 10.93 -5.51 5.21
N THR A 97 9.97 -6.44 5.24
CA THR A 97 9.38 -6.92 6.49
C THR A 97 10.41 -7.58 7.40
N ARG A 98 11.33 -8.37 6.83
CA ARG A 98 12.40 -9.02 7.58
C ARG A 98 13.46 -8.03 8.06
N ALA A 99 13.84 -7.06 7.24
CA ALA A 99 14.76 -5.99 7.64
C ALA A 99 14.20 -5.19 8.82
N ASP A 100 12.93 -4.77 8.73
CA ASP A 100 12.22 -4.06 9.82
C ASP A 100 12.13 -4.90 11.11
N ALA A 101 12.08 -6.24 11.01
CA ALA A 101 12.10 -7.13 12.16
C ALA A 101 13.50 -7.25 12.78
N ILE A 102 14.55 -7.35 11.97
CA ILE A 102 15.94 -7.38 12.43
C ILE A 102 16.28 -6.09 13.17
N ASP A 103 15.95 -4.93 12.61
CA ASP A 103 16.22 -3.61 13.20
C ASP A 103 15.49 -3.41 14.54
N ARG A 104 14.28 -3.94 14.69
CA ARG A 104 13.58 -3.93 15.98
C ARG A 104 14.30 -4.81 17.00
N SER A 105 14.72 -6.02 16.61
CA SER A 105 15.42 -6.96 17.50
C SER A 105 16.80 -6.47 17.95
N THR A 106 17.48 -5.65 17.15
CA THR A 106 18.78 -5.06 17.51
C THR A 106 18.59 -3.88 18.46
N LYS A 107 17.56 -3.06 18.25
CA LYS A 107 17.22 -1.93 19.13
C LYS A 107 16.73 -2.35 20.53
N GLU A 108 16.13 -3.53 20.65
CA GLU A 108 15.73 -4.10 21.94
C GLU A 108 16.94 -4.64 22.71
N ARG A 109 17.88 -5.31 22.04
CA ARG A 109 19.10 -5.84 22.67
C ARG A 109 20.12 -4.80 23.12
N GLY A 110 20.08 -3.58 22.57
CA GLY A 110 20.98 -2.48 22.96
C GLY A 110 20.45 -1.59 24.10
N ARG A 111 19.31 -1.96 24.70
CA ARG A 111 18.67 -1.20 25.80
C ARG A 111 18.83 -1.84 27.18
N ASP A 112 19.50 -2.99 27.24
CA ASP A 112 19.97 -3.68 28.45
C ASP A 112 21.47 -3.41 28.67
#